data_AF-A0A958FSN8-F1
#
_entry.id   AF-A0A958FSN8-F1
#
_cell.length_a   1.000
_cell.length_b   1.000
_cell.length_c   1.000
_cell.angle_alpha   90.00
_cell.angle_beta   90.00
_cell.angle_gamma   90.00
#
_symmetry.space_group_name_H-M   'P 1'
#
loop_
_entity.id
_entity.type
_entity.pdbx_description
1 polymer ?
#
loop_
_entity_poly.entity_id
_entity_poly.type
_entity_poly.pdbx_seq_one_letter_code
_entity_poly.pdbx_strand_id
1 'polypeptide(L)'
;MKHLFFVMLLSLSVVAQNYHIATLSEDWFKRPVEPSIAINPTNPDNIIGASIRYGDTDAGETRVVNMRYHSSDGGKTWKIITEMNPEQRVQGDDVMTFNADGIAYH
;
A
#
# COMPACT_ATOMS: atom_id res chain seq x y z
N MET A 1 -30.66 -25.06 -33.16
CA MET A 1 -30.08 -23.68 -33.07
C MET A 1 -30.61 -22.85 -31.89
N LYS A 2 -30.96 -23.46 -30.75
CA LYS A 2 -31.36 -22.71 -29.53
C LYS A 2 -30.45 -22.98 -28.31
N HIS A 3 -29.57 -23.99 -28.41
CA HIS A 3 -28.62 -24.34 -27.34
C HIS A 3 -27.23 -23.73 -27.53
N LEU A 4 -26.93 -23.17 -28.72
CA LEU A 4 -25.60 -22.60 -29.01
C LEU A 4 -25.43 -21.16 -28.47
N PHE A 5 -26.54 -20.46 -28.17
CA PHE A 5 -26.49 -19.09 -27.66
C PHE A 5 -26.32 -18.99 -26.13
N PHE A 6 -26.61 -20.05 -25.38
CA PHE A 6 -26.55 -20.01 -23.91
C PHE A 6 -25.12 -20.18 -23.37
N VAL A 7 -24.23 -20.83 -24.11
CA VAL A 7 -22.82 -21.03 -23.70
C VAL A 7 -21.97 -19.77 -23.88
N MET A 8 -22.38 -18.84 -24.76
CA MET A 8 -21.64 -17.60 -25.04
C MET A 8 -21.89 -16.48 -24.00
N LEU A 9 -22.88 -16.62 -23.12
CA LEU A 9 -23.25 -15.61 -22.12
C LEU A 9 -22.65 -15.87 -20.73
N LEU A 10 -22.07 -17.05 -20.48
CA LEU A 10 -21.31 -17.32 -19.24
C LEU A 10 -19.83 -16.91 -19.34
N SER A 11 -19.34 -16.51 -20.51
CA SER A 11 -17.96 -16.10 -20.71
C SER A 11 -17.70 -14.61 -20.44
N LEU A 12 -18.67 -13.86 -19.91
CA LEU A 12 -18.62 -12.40 -19.81
C LEU A 12 -18.55 -11.83 -18.39
N SER A 13 -18.39 -12.66 -17.36
CA SER A 13 -18.33 -12.17 -15.96
C SER A 13 -17.10 -12.59 -15.16
N VAL A 14 -16.10 -13.23 -15.78
CA VAL A 14 -14.72 -13.16 -15.26
C VAL A 14 -14.07 -11.92 -15.86
N VAL A 15 -14.54 -10.74 -15.46
CA VAL A 15 -13.60 -9.64 -15.35
C VAL A 15 -12.71 -10.07 -14.18
N ALA A 16 -11.59 -10.72 -14.50
CA ALA A 16 -10.61 -11.10 -13.50
C ALA A 16 -10.33 -9.85 -12.67
N GLN A 17 -10.66 -9.89 -11.38
CA GLN A 17 -10.42 -8.78 -10.49
C GLN A 17 -8.91 -8.69 -10.29
N ASN A 18 -8.25 -7.97 -11.19
CA ASN A 18 -6.78 -7.86 -11.26
C ASN A 18 -6.22 -6.93 -10.17
N TYR A 19 -7.05 -6.50 -9.22
CA TYR A 19 -6.68 -5.62 -8.14
C TYR A 19 -7.42 -5.99 -6.85
N HIS A 20 -6.70 -5.93 -5.74
CA HIS A 20 -7.25 -6.03 -4.39
C HIS A 20 -7.20 -4.65 -3.75
N ILE A 21 -8.33 -4.19 -3.19
CA ILE A 21 -8.36 -2.96 -2.38
C ILE A 21 -8.16 -3.40 -0.93
N ALA A 22 -7.02 -3.03 -0.36
CA ALA A 22 -6.73 -3.23 1.06
C ALA A 22 -6.80 -1.89 1.79
N THR A 23 -7.51 -1.85 2.91
CA THR A 23 -7.43 -0.71 3.84
C THR A 23 -6.25 -0.93 4.77
N LEU A 24 -5.24 -0.07 4.65
CA LEU A 24 -4.00 -0.15 5.42
C LEU A 24 -4.06 0.58 6.76
N SER A 25 -5.02 1.48 6.92
CA SER A 25 -5.04 2.45 8.01
C SER A 25 -6.12 2.14 9.03
N GLU A 26 -5.77 2.20 10.31
CA GLU A 26 -6.73 2.25 11.39
C GLU A 26 -7.31 3.66 11.60
N ASP A 27 -8.38 3.79 12.38
CA ASP A 27 -9.12 5.05 12.57
C ASP A 27 -8.30 6.21 13.13
N TRP A 28 -7.17 5.92 13.79
CA TRP A 28 -6.24 6.95 14.27
C TRP A 28 -5.42 7.57 13.14
N PHE A 29 -5.36 6.94 11.97
CA PHE A 29 -4.57 7.38 10.83
C PHE A 29 -5.40 8.23 9.85
N LYS A 30 -5.74 9.44 10.28
CA LYS A 30 -6.78 10.25 9.61
C LYS A 30 -6.32 11.04 8.37
N ARG A 31 -5.02 11.12 8.08
CA ARG A 31 -4.45 12.04 7.06
C ARG A 31 -3.21 11.49 6.33
N PRO A 32 -3.29 10.31 5.68
CA PRO A 32 -2.22 9.88 4.77
C PRO A 32 -2.07 10.85 3.60
N VAL A 33 -0.83 11.14 3.25
CA VAL A 33 -0.48 11.74 1.96
C VAL A 33 0.81 11.10 1.41
N GLU A 34 1.09 11.33 0.14
CA GLU A 34 2.32 10.90 -0.54
C GLU A 34 2.59 9.38 -0.43
N PRO A 35 1.62 8.52 -0.82
CA PRO A 35 1.84 7.09 -0.77
C PRO A 35 2.83 6.63 -1.85
N SER A 36 3.67 5.67 -1.49
CA SER A 36 4.60 4.98 -2.38
C SER A 36 4.55 3.48 -2.12
N ILE A 37 4.58 2.66 -3.17
CA ILE A 37 4.45 1.20 -3.07
C ILE A 37 5.33 0.51 -4.11
N ALA A 38 5.96 -0.60 -3.72
CA ALA A 38 6.75 -1.43 -4.61
C ALA A 38 6.48 -2.91 -4.35
N ILE A 39 6.45 -3.70 -5.42
CA ILE A 39 6.32 -5.16 -5.38
C ILE A 39 7.69 -5.75 -5.72
N ASN A 40 8.16 -6.69 -4.89
CA ASN A 40 9.47 -7.30 -5.11
C ASN A 40 9.45 -8.19 -6.37
N PRO A 41 10.35 -7.97 -7.35
CA PRO A 41 10.36 -8.71 -8.60
C PRO A 41 10.77 -10.19 -8.43
N THR A 42 11.48 -10.54 -7.36
CA THR A 42 11.91 -11.93 -7.08
C THR A 42 10.93 -12.68 -6.18
N ASN A 43 10.04 -11.95 -5.49
CA ASN A 43 9.00 -12.52 -4.64
C ASN A 43 7.78 -11.59 -4.53
N PRO A 44 6.74 -11.75 -5.37
CA PRO A 44 5.56 -10.88 -5.37
C PRO A 44 4.76 -10.87 -4.05
N ASP A 45 4.98 -11.84 -3.16
CA ASP A 45 4.36 -11.83 -1.83
C ASP A 45 4.98 -10.76 -0.92
N ASN A 46 6.22 -10.34 -1.19
CA ASN A 46 6.93 -9.27 -0.49
C ASN A 46 6.61 -7.91 -1.14
N ILE A 47 5.74 -7.15 -0.48
CA ILE A 47 5.34 -5.80 -0.90
C ILE A 47 5.71 -4.81 0.20
N ILE A 48 6.31 -3.69 -0.19
CA ILE A 48 6.63 -2.61 0.73
C ILE A 48 5.92 -1.34 0.31
N GLY A 49 5.63 -0.48 1.27
CA GLY A 49 5.11 0.85 1.01
C GLY A 49 5.56 1.86 2.05
N ALA A 50 5.40 3.13 1.72
CA ALA A 50 5.55 4.23 2.64
C ALA A 50 4.47 5.29 2.41
N SER A 51 4.23 6.11 3.42
CA SER A 51 3.48 7.35 3.30
C SER A 51 3.85 8.27 4.45
N ILE A 52 3.47 9.54 4.35
CA ILE A 52 3.50 10.43 5.52
C ILE A 52 2.09 10.62 6.06
N ARG A 53 2.00 10.95 7.36
CA ARG A 53 0.78 11.39 8.01
C ARG A 53 0.97 12.78 8.56
N TYR A 54 0.01 13.66 8.28
CA TYR A 54 -0.12 14.89 9.05
C TYR A 54 -0.77 14.62 10.40
N GLY A 55 -0.08 15.03 11.46
CA GLY A 55 -0.65 15.06 12.81
C GLY A 55 -1.59 16.25 13.04
N ASP A 56 -2.39 16.16 14.09
CA ASP A 56 -3.15 17.29 14.63
C ASP A 56 -2.25 18.13 15.56
N THR A 57 -1.71 19.23 15.04
CA THR A 57 -0.83 20.11 15.79
C THR A 57 -1.56 20.87 16.91
N ASP A 58 -2.87 21.08 16.78
CA ASP A 58 -3.68 21.75 17.81
C ASP A 58 -3.90 20.81 19.01
N ALA A 59 -3.91 19.50 18.76
CA ALA A 59 -3.91 18.45 19.79
C ALA A 59 -2.50 18.09 20.31
N GLY A 60 -1.44 18.78 19.85
CA GLY A 60 -0.06 18.54 20.26
C GLY A 60 0.63 17.35 19.58
N GLU A 61 0.07 16.84 18.48
CA GLU A 61 0.72 15.77 17.70
C GLU A 61 1.92 16.29 16.90
N THR A 62 2.83 15.38 16.54
CA THR A 62 3.93 15.70 15.62
C THR A 62 3.38 16.07 14.25
N ARG A 63 3.83 17.20 13.68
CA ARG A 63 3.33 17.74 12.40
C ARG A 63 3.33 16.70 11.27
N VAL A 64 4.42 15.95 11.13
CA VAL A 64 4.59 14.91 10.10
C VAL A 64 5.24 13.68 10.72
N VAL A 65 4.72 12.51 10.40
CA VAL A 65 5.26 11.21 10.82
C VAL A 65 5.35 10.29 9.60
N ASN A 66 6.47 9.60 9.44
CA ASN A 66 6.63 8.61 8.37
C ASN A 66 6.00 7.28 8.76
N MET A 67 5.42 6.62 7.78
CA MET A 67 4.79 5.31 7.90
C MET A 67 5.45 4.35 6.93
N ARG A 68 5.79 3.16 7.41
CA ARG A 68 6.25 2.05 6.58
C ARG A 68 5.28 0.90 6.64
N TYR A 69 5.00 0.31 5.48
CA TYR A 69 4.09 -0.80 5.30
C TYR A 69 4.85 -1.98 4.72
N HIS A 70 4.56 -3.18 5.19
CA HIS A 70 5.14 -4.41 4.65
C HIS A 70 4.09 -5.52 4.64
N SER A 71 3.97 -6.21 3.51
CA SER A 71 3.21 -7.44 3.36
C SER A 71 4.14 -8.55 2.93
N SER A 72 3.89 -9.75 3.43
CA SER A 72 4.59 -10.99 3.07
C SER A 72 3.64 -12.05 2.50
N ASP A 73 2.44 -11.65 2.05
CA ASP A 73 1.39 -12.54 1.56
C ASP A 73 0.64 -11.97 0.34
N GLY A 74 1.31 -11.10 -0.42
CA GLY A 74 0.76 -10.52 -1.65
C GLY A 74 -0.27 -9.43 -1.38
N GLY A 75 -0.15 -8.74 -0.24
CA GLY A 75 -1.00 -7.61 0.13
C GLY A 75 -2.31 -7.99 0.82
N LYS A 76 -2.45 -9.23 1.30
CA LYS A 76 -3.65 -9.67 2.05
C LYS A 76 -3.60 -9.20 3.50
N THR A 77 -2.41 -9.20 4.10
CA THR A 77 -2.14 -8.66 5.43
C THR A 77 -0.93 -7.74 5.41
N TRP A 78 -0.93 -6.77 6.32
CA TRP A 78 0.05 -5.69 6.35
C TRP A 78 0.53 -5.42 7.76
N LYS A 79 1.86 -5.32 7.91
CA LYS A 79 2.52 -4.77 9.09
C LYS A 79 2.76 -3.27 8.86
N ILE A 80 2.35 -2.47 9.83
CA ILE A 80 2.50 -1.02 9.83
C ILE A 80 3.57 -0.64 10.86
N ILE A 81 4.50 0.22 10.48
CA ILE A 81 5.56 0.72 11.35
C ILE A 81 5.51 2.25 11.30
N THR A 82 5.28 2.87 12.45
CA THR A 82 5.35 4.33 12.60
C THR A 82 6.77 4.73 12.95
N GLU A 83 7.33 5.68 12.22
CA GLU A 83 8.65 6.23 12.47
C GLU A 83 8.54 7.64 13.03
N MET A 84 8.78 7.75 14.34
CA MET A 84 8.68 9.00 15.07
C MET A 84 9.64 10.05 14.49
N ASN A 85 9.16 11.30 14.44
CA ASN A 85 9.93 12.46 13.99
C ASN A 85 10.12 13.45 15.16
N PRO A 86 10.88 13.08 16.21
CA PRO A 86 11.00 13.89 17.43
C PRO A 86 11.67 15.25 17.18
N GLU A 87 12.48 15.34 16.14
CA GLU A 87 13.16 16.58 15.73
C GLU A 87 12.31 17.46 14.80
N GLN A 88 11.08 17.03 14.50
CA GLN A 88 10.14 17.74 13.62
C GLN A 88 10.73 18.14 12.26
N ARG A 89 11.57 17.26 11.70
CA ARG A 89 12.16 17.47 10.38
C ARG A 89 11.07 17.51 9.31
N VAL A 90 11.36 18.18 8.21
CA VAL A 90 10.55 18.06 7.00
C VAL A 90 10.75 16.63 6.47
N GLN A 91 9.65 15.92 6.25
CA GLN A 91 9.58 14.59 5.66
C GLN A 91 8.53 14.63 4.54
N GLY A 92 8.74 13.85 3.49
CA GLY A 92 7.83 13.75 2.37
C GLY A 92 8.48 13.12 1.15
N ASP A 93 7.66 12.84 0.15
CA ASP A 93 8.03 12.29 -1.16
C ASP A 93 8.87 10.99 -1.07
N ASP A 94 8.50 10.11 -0.14
CA ASP A 94 9.13 8.79 0.00
C ASP A 94 9.00 7.98 -1.30
N VAL A 95 10.08 7.33 -1.73
CA VAL A 95 10.08 6.44 -2.90
C VAL A 95 10.50 5.05 -2.49
N MET A 96 9.57 4.11 -2.56
CA MET A 96 9.86 2.70 -2.36
C MET A 96 10.21 2.05 -3.70
N THR A 97 11.30 1.30 -3.76
CA THR A 97 11.64 0.50 -4.94
C THR A 97 12.39 -0.77 -4.57
N PHE A 98 12.42 -1.72 -5.51
CA PHE A 98 13.29 -2.88 -5.46
C PHE A 98 14.24 -2.87 -6.64
N ASN A 99 15.49 -3.30 -6.44
CA ASN A 99 16.34 -3.67 -7.56
C ASN A 99 15.96 -5.05 -8.12
N ALA A 100 16.62 -5.47 -9.20
CA ALA A 100 16.36 -6.76 -9.86
C ALA A 100 16.62 -7.98 -8.96
N ASP A 101 17.45 -7.85 -7.93
CA ASP A 101 17.76 -8.91 -6.97
C ASP A 101 16.75 -8.98 -5.81
N GLY A 102 15.79 -8.06 -5.76
CA GLY A 102 14.78 -7.99 -4.69
C GLY A 102 15.27 -7.27 -3.43
N ILE A 103 16.32 -6.45 -3.52
CA ILE A 103 16.75 -5.56 -2.42
C ILE A 103 15.88 -4.32 -2.42
N ALA A 104 15.29 -4.00 -1.26
CA ALA A 104 14.45 -2.83 -1.04
C ALA A 104 15.28 -1.55 -0.84
N TYR A 105 14.80 -0.44 -1.39
CA TYR A 105 15.30 0.91 -1.16
C TYR A 105 14.15 1.83 -0.75
N HIS A 106 14.46 2.70 0.20
CA HIS A 106 13.63 3.80 0.71
C HIS A 106 14.52 5.05 0.69
#